data_AF-A0AA35REA1-F1
#
_entry.id   AF-A0AA35REA1-F1
#
_cell.length_a   1.000
_cell.length_b   1.000
_cell.length_c   1.000
_cell.angle_alpha   90.00
_cell.angle_beta   90.00
_cell.angle_gamma   90.00
#
_symmetry.space_group_name_H-M   'P 1'
#
loop_
_entity.id
_entity.type
_entity.pdbx_description
1 polymer ?
#
loop_
_entity_poly.entity_id
_entity_poly.type
_entity_poly.pdbx_seq_one_letter_code
_entity_poly.pdbx_strand_id
1 'polypeptide(L)'
;MYSEMPSNASQLDEVMCGPYNRRGLLCGECKDGYGPAVYSFDQKCAKCSSLWSGYAICLYLFFQFVPTTFIFICLVVSRLNITSGPLLGYVVFCQSTVAIRTYHYYFLYGYIHNHVALSLRLLLDFIVAVSEFWSLNFFKVIIPPFCISEKLTGIHVHVLNLIPAIYPFVLVIISCILMELHGRKYRIVEILWKPFKIILSKANITEVTSDAVFRAFASFIFLSNIS
;
A
#
# COMPACT_ATOMS: atom_id res chain seq x y z
N MET A 1 -22.92 -22.79 -12.29
CA MET A 1 -23.52 -23.28 -11.04
C MET A 1 -24.56 -22.24 -10.64
N TYR A 2 -25.85 -22.54 -10.81
CA TYR A 2 -26.94 -21.65 -10.41
C TYR A 2 -27.38 -22.09 -9.01
N SER A 3 -27.14 -21.25 -8.01
CA SER A 3 -27.66 -21.46 -6.66
C SER A 3 -29.08 -20.92 -6.59
N GLU A 4 -30.02 -21.70 -6.04
CA GLU A 4 -31.38 -21.23 -5.80
C GLU A 4 -31.36 -20.05 -4.82
N MET A 5 -32.12 -18.99 -5.14
CA MET A 5 -32.17 -17.78 -4.32
C MET A 5 -32.88 -18.11 -3.01
N PRO A 6 -32.24 -17.93 -1.83
CA PRO A 6 -32.84 -18.31 -0.56
C PRO A 6 -34.09 -17.48 -0.26
N SER A 7 -35.13 -18.14 0.26
CA SER A 7 -36.44 -17.53 0.52
C SER A 7 -36.48 -16.65 1.78
N ASN A 8 -35.46 -16.73 2.64
CA ASN A 8 -35.32 -15.97 3.87
C ASN A 8 -34.14 -14.98 3.80
N ALA A 9 -34.39 -13.73 4.20
CA ALA A 9 -33.37 -12.67 4.23
C ALA A 9 -32.14 -13.03 5.09
N SER A 10 -32.35 -13.75 6.20
CA SER A 10 -31.26 -14.21 7.07
C SER A 10 -30.35 -15.26 6.41
N GLN A 11 -30.92 -16.15 5.59
CA GLN A 11 -30.16 -17.13 4.82
C GLN A 11 -29.42 -16.46 3.65
N LEU A 12 -30.02 -15.42 3.05
CA LEU A 12 -29.36 -14.62 2.02
C LEU A 12 -28.14 -13.89 2.57
N ASP A 13 -28.26 -13.27 3.74
CA ASP A 13 -27.13 -12.61 4.43
C ASP A 13 -26.01 -13.60 4.77
N GLU A 14 -26.33 -14.81 5.20
CA GLU A 14 -25.33 -15.83 5.51
C GLU A 14 -24.57 -16.29 4.26
N VAL A 15 -25.28 -16.49 3.15
CA VAL A 15 -24.68 -16.90 1.87
C VAL A 15 -23.83 -15.78 1.26
N MET A 16 -24.30 -14.54 1.31
CA MET A 16 -23.64 -13.38 0.68
C MET A 16 -22.53 -12.78 1.56
N CYS A 17 -22.79 -12.58 2.85
CA CYS A 17 -21.87 -11.91 3.77
C CYS A 17 -20.99 -12.87 4.59
N GLY A 18 -21.41 -14.13 4.74
CA GLY A 18 -20.73 -15.15 5.53
C GLY A 18 -19.24 -15.32 5.23
N PRO A 19 -18.82 -15.46 3.95
CA PRO A 19 -17.41 -15.59 3.56
C PRO A 19 -16.51 -14.40 3.98
N TYR A 20 -17.10 -13.26 4.35
CA TYR A 20 -16.40 -12.03 4.70
C TYR A 20 -16.46 -11.70 6.20
N ASN A 21 -17.10 -12.54 7.01
CA ASN A 21 -17.42 -12.27 8.42
C ASN A 21 -18.19 -10.95 8.60
N ARG A 22 -19.07 -10.63 7.64
CA ARG A 22 -19.91 -9.43 7.64
C ARG A 22 -21.37 -9.77 7.96
N ARG A 23 -22.16 -8.74 8.28
CA ARG A 23 -23.60 -8.78 8.54
C ARG A 23 -24.26 -7.45 8.14
N GLY A 24 -25.60 -7.44 8.18
CA GLY A 24 -26.41 -6.24 7.94
C GLY A 24 -26.71 -6.00 6.46
N LEU A 25 -27.55 -5.00 6.20
CA LEU A 25 -27.97 -4.63 4.84
C LEU A 25 -26.73 -4.33 3.98
N LEU A 26 -26.59 -5.03 2.85
CA LEU A 26 -25.44 -4.94 1.94
C LEU A 26 -24.08 -5.31 2.58
N CYS A 27 -24.09 -6.13 3.64
CA CYS A 27 -22.88 -6.55 4.35
C CYS A 27 -22.03 -5.36 4.88
N GLY A 28 -22.67 -4.27 5.30
CA GLY A 28 -21.98 -3.04 5.71
C GLY A 28 -21.19 -3.15 7.02
N GLU A 29 -21.50 -4.12 7.87
CA GLU A 29 -20.94 -4.24 9.22
C GLU A 29 -20.20 -5.56 9.44
N CYS A 30 -19.22 -5.56 10.33
CA CYS A 30 -18.55 -6.78 10.77
C CYS A 30 -19.38 -7.52 11.84
N LYS A 31 -19.22 -8.85 11.90
CA LYS A 31 -19.75 -9.66 13.01
C LYS A 31 -19.08 -9.26 14.33
N ASP A 32 -19.75 -9.51 15.45
CA ASP A 32 -19.23 -9.18 16.78
C ASP A 32 -17.89 -9.91 17.04
N GLY A 33 -16.90 -9.20 17.60
CA GLY A 33 -15.52 -9.69 17.75
C GLY A 33 -14.66 -9.64 16.47
N TYR A 34 -15.20 -9.09 15.38
CA TYR A 34 -14.48 -8.82 14.14
C TYR A 34 -14.50 -7.33 13.82
N GLY A 35 -13.46 -6.88 13.13
CA GLY A 35 -13.32 -5.51 12.67
C GLY A 35 -12.87 -5.51 11.22
N PRO A 36 -13.02 -4.37 10.52
CA PRO A 36 -12.64 -4.27 9.13
C PRO A 36 -11.13 -4.50 9.01
N ALA A 37 -10.73 -5.45 8.17
CA ALA A 37 -9.34 -5.83 8.06
C ALA A 37 -8.58 -4.81 7.22
N VAL A 38 -7.43 -4.35 7.74
CA VAL A 38 -6.46 -3.63 6.92
C VAL A 38 -5.68 -4.62 6.07
N TYR A 39 -5.16 -4.14 4.94
CA TYR A 39 -4.47 -4.96 3.92
C TYR A 39 -5.35 -6.02 3.23
N SER A 40 -6.69 -5.94 3.33
CA SER A 40 -7.62 -6.78 2.54
C SER A 40 -8.10 -6.04 1.29
N PHE A 41 -8.08 -6.70 0.12
CA PHE A 41 -8.71 -6.19 -1.12
C PHE A 41 -10.23 -6.30 -1.06
N ASP A 42 -10.72 -7.38 -0.47
CA ASP A 42 -12.11 -7.81 -0.47
C ASP A 42 -12.89 -7.25 0.73
N GLN A 43 -12.31 -6.25 1.41
CA GLN A 43 -12.83 -5.61 2.61
C GLN A 43 -13.32 -6.60 3.68
N LYS A 44 -12.69 -7.77 3.79
CA LYS A 44 -13.07 -8.80 4.76
C LYS A 44 -12.93 -8.27 6.18
N CYS A 45 -13.72 -8.83 7.10
CA CYS A 45 -13.53 -8.59 8.51
C CYS A 45 -12.58 -9.63 9.09
N ALA A 46 -11.58 -9.17 9.84
CA ALA A 46 -10.63 -10.00 10.56
C ALA A 46 -11.00 -10.05 12.04
N LYS A 47 -10.73 -11.19 12.68
CA LYS A 47 -10.97 -11.35 14.11
C LYS A 47 -10.04 -10.41 14.89
N CYS A 48 -10.59 -9.63 15.80
CA CYS A 48 -9.80 -8.73 16.61
C CYS A 48 -9.34 -9.46 17.87
N SER A 49 -8.04 -9.49 18.11
CA SER A 49 -7.47 -9.99 19.35
C SER A 49 -7.09 -8.81 20.23
N SER A 50 -7.52 -8.81 21.48
CA SER A 50 -7.24 -7.73 22.44
C SER A 50 -5.75 -7.44 22.58
N LEU A 51 -4.90 -8.47 22.48
CA LEU A 51 -3.45 -8.35 22.59
C LEU A 51 -2.82 -7.53 21.45
N TRP A 52 -3.34 -7.64 20.23
CA TRP A 52 -2.76 -7.04 19.02
C TRP A 52 -3.31 -5.64 18.72
N SER A 53 -4.49 -5.32 19.24
CA SER A 53 -5.21 -4.08 18.94
C SER A 53 -4.42 -2.80 19.27
N GLY A 54 -3.61 -2.81 20.34
CA GLY A 54 -2.86 -1.63 20.78
C GLY A 54 -1.69 -1.21 19.87
N TYR A 55 -1.04 -2.17 19.20
CA TYR A 55 0.11 -1.89 18.32
C TYR A 55 -0.18 -2.13 16.84
N ALA A 56 -1.35 -2.68 16.49
CA ALA A 56 -1.75 -2.92 15.10
C ALA A 56 -1.68 -1.66 14.24
N ILE A 57 -2.09 -0.50 14.78
CA ILE A 57 -2.00 0.79 14.07
C ILE A 57 -0.55 1.20 13.82
N CYS A 58 0.33 1.07 14.82
CA CYS A 58 1.74 1.40 14.69
C CYS A 58 2.43 0.50 13.66
N LEU A 59 2.08 -0.79 13.67
CA LEU A 59 2.58 -1.78 12.72
C LEU A 59 2.08 -1.49 11.30
N TYR A 60 0.80 -1.14 11.14
CA TYR A 60 0.24 -0.67 9.85
C TYR A 60 1.02 0.54 9.32
N LEU A 61 1.20 1.58 10.13
CA LEU A 61 1.91 2.78 9.73
C LEU A 61 3.38 2.50 9.42
N PHE A 62 4.04 1.62 10.18
CA PHE A 62 5.41 1.21 9.94
C PHE A 62 5.57 0.55 8.56
N PHE A 63 4.71 -0.42 8.25
CA PHE A 63 4.74 -1.12 6.95
C PHE A 63 4.34 -0.24 5.77
N GLN A 64 3.65 0.88 6.00
CA GLN A 64 3.37 1.88 4.96
C GLN A 64 4.51 2.89 4.79
N PHE A 65 4.98 3.48 5.88
CA PHE A 65 5.94 4.58 5.85
C PHE A 65 7.35 4.12 5.53
N VAL A 66 7.80 2.98 6.04
CA VAL A 66 9.17 2.52 5.80
C VAL A 66 9.44 2.25 4.32
N PRO A 67 8.62 1.46 3.60
CA PRO A 67 8.86 1.22 2.17
C PRO A 67 8.68 2.49 1.34
N THR A 68 7.68 3.32 1.65
CA THR A 68 7.46 4.58 0.94
C THR A 68 8.66 5.52 1.08
N THR A 69 9.21 5.63 2.29
CA THR A 69 10.44 6.41 2.55
C THR A 69 11.63 5.81 1.84
N PHE A 70 11.75 4.48 1.84
CA PHE A 70 12.82 3.79 1.13
C PHE A 70 12.80 4.07 -0.37
N ILE A 71 11.64 3.93 -1.02
CA ILE A 71 11.48 4.28 -2.45
C ILE A 71 11.81 5.75 -2.68
N PHE A 72 11.33 6.64 -1.81
CA PHE A 72 11.62 8.07 -1.94
C PHE A 72 13.11 8.36 -1.91
N ILE A 73 13.84 7.79 -0.95
CA ILE A 73 15.29 7.90 -0.88
C ILE A 73 15.91 7.32 -2.15
N CYS A 74 15.50 6.14 -2.60
CA CYS A 74 16.03 5.52 -3.82
C CYS A 74 15.83 6.41 -5.07
N LEU A 75 14.68 7.05 -5.23
CA LEU A 75 14.40 7.94 -6.36
C LEU A 75 15.23 9.22 -6.32
N VAL A 76 15.33 9.85 -5.15
CA VAL A 76 16.13 11.07 -4.97
C VAL A 76 17.62 10.78 -5.20
N VAL A 77 18.13 9.69 -4.60
CA VAL A 77 19.55 9.30 -4.65
C VAL A 77 19.94 8.83 -6.05
N SER A 78 19.14 7.96 -6.66
CA SER A 78 19.44 7.41 -7.99
C SER A 78 19.13 8.38 -9.13
N ARG A 79 18.50 9.53 -8.85
CA ARG A 79 17.99 10.51 -9.82
C ARG A 79 17.14 9.86 -10.92
N LEU A 80 16.43 8.78 -10.58
CA LEU A 80 15.59 8.06 -11.52
C LEU A 80 14.40 8.93 -11.90
N ASN A 81 14.17 9.05 -13.21
CA ASN A 81 12.99 9.72 -13.72
C ASN A 81 11.93 8.68 -14.08
N ILE A 82 11.01 8.39 -13.15
CA ILE A 82 9.89 7.47 -13.43
C ILE A 82 9.02 8.02 -14.56
N THR A 83 8.97 9.35 -14.76
CA THR A 83 8.20 9.96 -15.85
C THR A 83 8.89 9.81 -17.22
N SER A 84 10.00 9.07 -17.32
CA SER A 84 10.54 8.67 -18.62
C SER A 84 9.61 7.67 -19.30
N GLY A 85 9.48 7.76 -20.63
CA GLY A 85 8.54 6.95 -21.42
C GLY A 85 8.45 5.46 -21.05
N PRO A 86 9.57 4.70 -21.00
CA PRO A 86 9.50 3.27 -20.71
C PRO A 86 9.11 2.95 -19.27
N LEU A 87 9.60 3.71 -18.28
CA LEU A 87 9.26 3.50 -16.87
C LEU A 87 7.81 3.88 -16.58
N LEU A 88 7.31 4.96 -17.20
CA LEU A 88 5.92 5.37 -17.08
C LEU A 88 4.97 4.29 -17.62
N GLY A 89 5.27 3.73 -18.79
CA GLY A 89 4.47 2.64 -19.37
C GLY A 89 4.44 1.40 -18.48
N TYR A 90 5.57 1.06 -17.86
CA TYR A 90 5.65 -0.05 -16.91
C TYR A 90 4.83 0.20 -15.63
N VAL A 91 4.90 1.41 -15.05
CA VAL A 91 4.10 1.78 -13.88
C VAL A 91 2.60 1.71 -14.16
N VAL A 92 2.15 2.25 -15.30
CA VAL A 92 0.74 2.19 -15.72
C VAL A 92 0.29 0.74 -15.90
N PHE A 93 1.13 -0.13 -16.47
CA PHE A 93 0.86 -1.56 -16.57
C PHE A 93 0.70 -2.23 -15.20
N CYS A 94 1.60 -1.96 -14.26
CA CYS A 94 1.51 -2.45 -12.89
C CYS A 94 0.22 -1.98 -12.20
N GLN A 95 -0.11 -0.69 -12.29
CA GLN A 95 -1.33 -0.14 -11.70
C GLN A 95 -2.59 -0.74 -12.33
N SER A 96 -2.62 -0.91 -13.65
CA SER A 96 -3.72 -1.58 -14.36
C SER A 96 -3.91 -3.02 -13.88
N THR A 97 -2.81 -3.75 -13.66
CA THR A 97 -2.83 -5.14 -13.15
C THR A 97 -3.42 -5.20 -11.73
N VAL A 98 -3.05 -4.26 -10.87
CA VAL A 98 -3.59 -4.14 -9.51
C VAL A 98 -5.07 -3.75 -9.52
N ALA A 99 -5.48 -2.83 -10.39
CA ALA A 99 -6.87 -2.42 -10.55
C ALA A 99 -7.74 -3.60 -11.02
N ILE A 100 -7.33 -4.30 -12.09
CA ILE A 100 -8.04 -5.48 -12.61
C ILE A 100 -8.20 -6.53 -11.51
N ARG A 101 -7.14 -6.79 -10.73
CA ARG A 101 -7.21 -7.73 -9.60
C ARG A 101 -8.21 -7.27 -8.54
N THR A 102 -8.27 -5.98 -8.23
CA THR A 102 -9.22 -5.46 -7.23
C THR A 102 -10.67 -5.69 -7.67
N TYR A 103 -10.99 -5.49 -8.95
CA TYR A 103 -12.34 -5.69 -9.49
C TYR A 103 -12.71 -7.16 -9.77
N HIS A 104 -11.76 -7.97 -10.23
CA HIS A 104 -11.98 -9.36 -10.66
C HIS A 104 -11.34 -10.40 -9.73
N TYR A 105 -11.03 -10.03 -8.49
CA TYR A 105 -10.31 -10.86 -7.52
C TYR A 105 -10.89 -12.28 -7.43
N TYR A 106 -12.21 -12.39 -7.28
CA TYR A 106 -12.89 -13.68 -7.11
C TYR A 106 -12.83 -14.57 -8.35
N PHE A 107 -12.99 -13.98 -9.54
CA PHE A 107 -12.98 -14.75 -10.78
C PHE A 107 -11.56 -15.24 -11.09
N LEU A 108 -10.55 -14.38 -10.98
CA LEU A 108 -9.17 -14.76 -11.26
C LEU A 108 -8.60 -15.68 -10.18
N TYR A 109 -8.77 -15.34 -8.90
CA TYR A 109 -8.15 -16.10 -7.80
C TYR A 109 -8.75 -17.50 -7.68
N GLY A 110 -10.08 -17.63 -7.76
CA GLY A 110 -10.75 -18.94 -7.69
C GLY A 110 -10.42 -19.85 -8.87
N TYR A 111 -10.29 -19.29 -10.07
CA TYR A 111 -9.91 -20.05 -11.26
C TYR A 111 -8.44 -20.46 -11.25
N ILE A 112 -7.54 -19.51 -10.95
CA ILE A 112 -6.09 -19.76 -10.92
C ILE A 112 -5.72 -20.74 -9.81
N HIS A 113 -6.28 -20.59 -8.61
CA HIS A 113 -5.90 -21.44 -7.47
C HIS A 113 -6.27 -22.91 -7.67
N ASN A 114 -7.37 -23.19 -8.38
CA ASN A 114 -7.89 -24.55 -8.52
C ASN A 114 -7.45 -25.26 -9.80
N HIS A 115 -7.08 -24.53 -10.86
CA HIS A 115 -6.81 -25.11 -12.18
C HIS A 115 -5.38 -24.92 -12.71
N VAL A 116 -4.52 -24.16 -12.02
CA VAL A 116 -3.18 -23.81 -12.51
C VAL A 116 -2.09 -24.55 -11.75
N ALA A 117 -1.05 -24.97 -12.47
CA ALA A 117 0.14 -25.60 -11.89
C ALA A 117 0.82 -24.68 -10.85
N LEU A 118 1.35 -25.28 -9.78
CA LEU A 118 1.98 -24.58 -8.66
C LEU A 118 3.06 -23.58 -9.09
N SER A 119 3.86 -23.91 -10.10
CA SER A 119 4.93 -23.04 -10.62
C SER A 119 4.40 -21.75 -11.24
N LEU A 120 3.32 -21.84 -12.04
CA LEU A 120 2.70 -20.66 -12.66
C LEU A 120 2.00 -19.79 -11.62
N ARG A 121 1.44 -20.40 -10.56
CA ARG A 121 0.86 -19.65 -9.43
C ARG A 121 1.90 -18.80 -8.70
N LEU A 122 3.07 -19.37 -8.37
CA LEU A 122 4.15 -18.61 -7.71
C LEU A 122 4.65 -17.45 -8.58
N LEU A 123 4.73 -17.65 -9.90
CA LEU A 123 5.12 -16.61 -10.84
C LEU A 123 4.07 -15.48 -10.89
N LEU A 124 2.78 -15.81 -10.89
CA LEU A 124 1.71 -14.82 -10.84
C LEU A 124 1.71 -14.04 -9.51
N ASP A 125 1.86 -14.71 -8.38
CA ASP A 125 1.97 -14.07 -7.07
C ASP A 125 3.17 -13.11 -7.01
N PHE A 126 4.30 -13.49 -7.62
CA PHE A 126 5.48 -12.63 -7.75
C PHE A 126 5.21 -11.40 -8.62
N ILE A 127 4.61 -11.56 -9.82
CA ILE A 127 4.26 -10.44 -10.71
C ILE A 127 3.32 -9.46 -10.00
N VAL A 128 2.35 -9.97 -9.26
CA VAL A 128 1.40 -9.16 -8.50
C VAL A 128 2.12 -8.43 -7.37
N ALA A 129 2.99 -9.09 -6.61
CA ALA A 129 3.76 -8.45 -5.54
C ALA A 129 4.66 -7.32 -6.07
N VAL A 130 5.30 -7.53 -7.23
CA VAL A 130 6.08 -6.48 -7.91
C VAL A 130 5.17 -5.34 -8.36
N SER A 131 3.99 -5.65 -8.91
CA SER A 131 3.04 -4.62 -9.36
C SER A 131 2.47 -3.80 -8.19
N GLU A 132 2.22 -4.43 -7.04
CA GLU A 132 1.80 -3.75 -5.81
C GLU A 132 2.85 -2.78 -5.28
N PHE A 133 4.14 -3.16 -5.39
CA PHE A 133 5.26 -2.29 -5.01
C PHE A 133 5.24 -0.98 -5.81
N TRP A 134 4.97 -1.05 -7.12
CA TRP A 134 4.83 0.14 -7.97
C TRP A 134 3.49 0.88 -7.81
N SER A 135 2.51 0.28 -7.14
CA SER A 135 1.23 0.92 -6.82
C SER A 135 1.20 1.52 -5.40
N LEU A 136 2.32 1.52 -4.67
CA LEU A 136 2.41 1.92 -3.25
C LEU A 136 1.49 1.12 -2.31
N ASN A 137 0.95 0.00 -2.78
CA ASN A 137 0.06 -0.88 -2.04
C ASN A 137 0.89 -1.98 -1.36
N PHE A 138 1.92 -1.58 -0.62
CA PHE A 138 2.91 -2.52 -0.11
C PHE A 138 2.28 -3.60 0.77
N PHE A 139 2.76 -4.83 0.59
CA PHE A 139 2.49 -5.96 1.48
C PHE A 139 1.03 -6.40 1.62
N LYS A 140 0.09 -5.95 0.76
CA LYS A 140 -1.29 -6.48 0.78
C LYS A 140 -1.35 -7.97 0.43
N VAL A 141 -0.42 -8.46 -0.40
CA VAL A 141 -0.28 -9.91 -0.68
C VAL A 141 0.49 -10.66 0.41
N ILE A 142 1.50 -10.03 1.01
CA ILE A 142 2.48 -10.71 1.86
C ILE A 142 1.99 -10.79 3.32
N ILE A 143 1.41 -9.70 3.82
CA ILE A 143 0.95 -9.61 5.20
C ILE A 143 -0.51 -10.05 5.26
N PRO A 144 -0.86 -11.04 6.10
CA PRO A 144 -2.25 -11.47 6.24
C PRO A 144 -3.09 -10.31 6.78
N PRO A 145 -4.35 -10.18 6.32
CA PRO A 145 -5.23 -9.10 6.75
C PRO A 145 -5.48 -9.20 8.25
N PHE A 146 -5.29 -8.10 8.97
CA PHE A 146 -5.44 -8.04 10.42
C PHE A 146 -6.40 -6.92 10.84
N CYS A 147 -6.96 -7.05 12.05
CA CYS A 147 -7.87 -6.06 12.62
C CYS A 147 -7.09 -5.03 13.44
N ILE A 148 -7.38 -3.74 13.25
CA ILE A 148 -6.88 -2.66 14.11
C ILE A 148 -7.80 -2.46 15.31
N SER A 149 -9.11 -2.37 15.08
CA SER A 149 -10.12 -2.20 16.13
C SER A 149 -11.48 -2.68 15.64
N GLU A 150 -12.26 -3.27 16.54
CA GLU A 150 -13.66 -3.66 16.31
C GLU A 150 -14.57 -2.44 16.10
N LYS A 151 -14.20 -1.28 16.64
CA LYS A 151 -14.98 -0.04 16.57
C LYS A 151 -14.78 0.72 15.26
N LEU A 152 -13.85 0.28 14.41
CA LEU A 152 -13.60 0.91 13.12
C LEU A 152 -14.70 0.52 12.13
N THR A 153 -15.05 1.47 11.26
CA THR A 153 -15.99 1.28 10.16
C THR A 153 -15.20 1.23 8.85
N GLY A 154 -15.83 0.77 7.77
CA GLY A 154 -15.19 0.74 6.45
C GLY A 154 -14.65 2.11 6.02
N ILE A 155 -15.37 3.20 6.34
CA ILE A 155 -14.96 4.58 6.04
C ILE A 155 -13.62 4.90 6.69
N HIS A 156 -13.43 4.53 7.96
CA HIS A 156 -12.16 4.77 8.64
C HIS A 156 -11.00 4.02 7.99
N VAL A 157 -11.23 2.81 7.47
CA VAL A 157 -10.20 2.06 6.73
C VAL A 157 -9.86 2.74 5.41
N HIS A 158 -10.85 3.34 4.72
CA HIS A 158 -10.57 4.16 3.53
C HIS A 158 -9.73 5.40 3.88
N VAL A 159 -10.02 6.07 5.00
CA VAL A 159 -9.21 7.20 5.48
C VAL A 159 -7.79 6.75 5.82
N LEU A 160 -7.61 5.58 6.45
CA LEU A 160 -6.28 5.03 6.72
C LEU A 160 -5.49 4.79 5.42
N ASN A 161 -6.15 4.30 4.37
CA ASN A 161 -5.52 4.10 3.06
C ASN A 161 -5.15 5.41 2.36
N LEU A 162 -5.69 6.56 2.78
CA LEU A 162 -5.30 7.88 2.27
C LEU A 162 -3.97 8.36 2.89
N ILE A 163 -3.62 7.88 4.09
CA ILE A 163 -2.41 8.31 4.81
C ILE A 163 -1.13 8.05 3.98
N PRO A 164 -0.91 6.85 3.40
CA PRO A 164 0.25 6.59 2.55
C PRO A 164 0.28 7.46 1.28
N ALA A 165 -0.87 7.88 0.75
CA ALA A 165 -0.92 8.76 -0.42
C ALA A 165 -0.48 10.20 -0.09
N ILE A 166 -0.79 10.68 1.12
CA ILE A 166 -0.39 12.01 1.59
C ILE A 166 1.08 12.02 2.06
N TYR A 167 1.59 10.91 2.57
CA TYR A 167 2.92 10.83 3.17
C TYR A 167 4.09 11.30 2.27
N PRO A 168 4.14 10.99 0.95
CA PRO A 168 5.15 11.53 0.05
C PRO A 168 5.19 13.07 0.00
N PHE A 169 4.04 13.75 0.13
CA PHE A 169 3.99 15.21 0.16
C PHE A 169 4.70 15.74 1.42
N VAL A 170 4.47 15.09 2.55
CA VAL A 170 5.15 15.42 3.82
C VAL A 170 6.66 15.21 3.69
N LEU A 171 7.10 14.10 3.09
CA LEU A 171 8.52 13.84 2.83
C LEU A 171 9.17 14.92 1.97
N VAL A 172 8.47 15.42 0.95
CA VAL A 172 8.98 16.50 0.08
C VAL A 172 9.11 17.81 0.84
N ILE A 173 8.08 18.20 1.59
CA ILE A 173 8.13 19.42 2.41
C ILE A 173 9.29 19.35 3.41
N ILE A 174 9.44 18.23 4.11
CA ILE A 174 10.55 17.99 5.04
C ILE A 174 11.88 18.07 4.30
N SER A 175 12.00 17.44 3.12
CA SER A 175 13.23 17.45 2.32
C SER A 175 13.60 18.87 1.87
N CYS A 176 12.65 19.66 1.39
CA CYS A 176 12.87 21.05 1.00
C CYS A 176 13.34 21.91 2.19
N ILE A 177 12.70 21.75 3.37
CA ILE A 177 13.12 22.44 4.60
C ILE A 177 14.55 22.03 5.00
N LEU A 178 14.87 20.74 4.96
CA LEU A 178 16.21 20.23 5.28
C LEU A 178 17.27 20.76 4.30
N MET A 179 16.94 20.87 3.01
CA MET A 179 17.84 21.45 2.00
C MET A 179 18.11 22.94 2.25
N GLU A 180 17.08 23.73 2.54
CA GLU A 180 17.22 25.16 2.84
C GLU A 180 18.03 25.38 4.14
N LEU A 181 17.77 24.58 5.18
CA LEU A 181 18.54 24.62 6.43
C LEU A 181 20.00 24.20 6.24
N HIS A 182 20.25 23.21 5.39
CA HIS A 182 21.61 22.80 5.02
C HIS A 182 22.34 23.92 4.28
N GLY A 183 21.67 24.60 3.33
CA GLY A 183 22.23 25.76 2.62
C GLY A 183 22.63 26.91 3.55
N ARG A 184 21.89 27.12 4.64
CA ARG A 184 22.19 28.10 5.69
C ARG A 184 23.25 27.65 6.72
N LYS A 185 23.83 26.45 6.55
CA LYS A 185 24.85 25.88 7.45
C LYS A 185 24.39 25.72 8.90
N TYR A 186 23.15 25.31 9.13
CA TYR A 186 22.68 24.98 10.48
C TYR A 186 23.41 23.75 11.03
N ARG A 187 24.06 23.92 12.19
CA ARG A 187 24.93 22.91 12.81
C ARG A 187 24.25 21.55 13.03
N ILE A 188 22.97 21.53 13.44
CA ILE A 188 22.22 20.29 13.68
C ILE A 188 22.04 19.51 12.36
N VAL A 189 21.65 20.20 11.30
CA VAL A 189 21.43 19.58 9.98
C VAL A 189 22.75 19.09 9.39
N GLU A 190 23.84 19.84 9.56
CA GLU A 190 25.17 19.42 9.12
C GLU A 190 25.63 18.13 9.81
N ILE A 191 25.40 18.00 11.13
CA ILE A 191 25.73 16.78 11.88
C ILE A 191 24.90 15.59 11.35
N LEU A 192 23.59 15.80 11.14
CA LEU A 192 22.70 14.77 10.61
C LEU A 192 23.08 14.35 9.19
N TRP A 193 23.62 15.27 8.37
CA TRP A 193 23.98 15.03 6.98
C TRP A 193 25.33 14.32 6.79
N LYS A 194 26.24 14.38 7.77
CA LYS A 194 27.55 13.70 7.72
C LYS A 194 27.49 12.22 7.35
N PRO A 195 26.67 11.35 7.98
CA PRO A 195 26.59 9.95 7.59
C PRO A 195 26.11 9.78 6.15
N PHE A 196 25.12 10.57 5.72
CA PHE A 196 24.62 10.55 4.34
C PHE A 196 25.71 10.95 3.34
N LYS A 197 26.51 11.96 3.65
CA LYS A 197 27.62 12.40 2.78
C LYS A 197 28.65 11.29 2.56
N ILE A 198 28.97 10.50 3.59
CA ILE A 198 29.91 9.37 3.47
C ILE A 198 29.33 8.27 2.56
N ILE A 199 28.05 7.95 2.72
CA ILE A 199 27.37 6.95 1.90
C ILE A 199 27.27 7.42 0.44
N LEU A 200 26.85 8.67 0.22
CA LEU A 200 26.71 9.27 -1.10
C LEU A 200 28.05 9.40 -1.83
N SER A 201 29.13 9.79 -1.12
CA SER A 201 30.46 9.87 -1.71
C SER A 201 30.97 8.50 -2.16
N LYS A 202 30.65 7.43 -1.41
CA LYS A 202 30.99 6.05 -1.83
C LYS A 202 30.20 5.61 -3.06
N ALA A 203 28.99 6.12 -3.24
CA ALA A 203 28.15 5.82 -4.40
C ALA A 203 28.46 6.69 -5.64
N ASN A 204 29.46 7.58 -5.59
CA ASN A 204 29.75 8.59 -6.63
C ASN A 204 28.55 9.51 -6.95
N ILE A 205 27.66 9.72 -5.99
CA ILE A 205 26.46 10.53 -6.19
C ILE A 205 26.80 11.96 -5.79
N THR A 206 26.84 12.84 -6.79
CA THR A 206 27.00 14.27 -6.59
C THR A 206 25.76 14.86 -5.93
N GLU A 207 25.99 15.94 -5.19
CA GLU A 207 25.05 16.71 -4.36
C GLU A 207 23.57 16.60 -4.79
N VAL A 208 22.70 16.29 -3.83
CA VAL A 208 21.25 16.16 -4.05
C VAL A 208 20.69 17.54 -4.36
N THR A 209 20.19 17.73 -5.59
CA THR A 209 19.59 19.00 -6.03
C THR A 209 18.09 19.03 -5.75
N SER A 210 17.54 20.24 -5.63
CA SER A 210 16.08 20.44 -5.49
C SER A 210 15.32 19.79 -6.64
N ASP A 211 15.88 19.79 -7.85
CA ASP A 211 15.29 19.18 -9.04
C ASP A 211 15.15 17.65 -8.91
N ALA A 212 16.05 16.99 -8.17
CA ALA A 212 15.92 15.56 -7.90
C ALA A 212 14.74 15.28 -6.95
N VAL A 213 14.55 16.14 -5.94
CA VAL A 213 13.41 16.06 -5.01
C VAL A 213 12.09 16.31 -5.74
N PHE A 214 12.02 17.34 -6.60
CA PHE A 214 10.82 17.62 -7.40
C PHE A 214 10.51 16.50 -8.41
N ARG A 215 11.52 15.87 -9.01
CA ARG A 215 11.32 14.70 -9.90
C ARG A 215 10.84 13.47 -9.14
N ALA A 216 11.41 13.19 -7.97
CA ALA A 216 10.93 12.13 -7.09
C ALA A 216 9.47 12.40 -6.69
N PHE A 217 9.14 13.66 -6.36
CA PHE A 217 7.76 14.07 -6.04
C PHE A 217 6.78 13.83 -7.18
N ALA A 218 7.10 14.31 -8.39
CA ALA A 218 6.26 14.09 -9.57
C ALA A 218 6.05 12.58 -9.79
N SER A 219 7.09 11.78 -9.59
CA SER A 219 7.02 10.32 -9.66
C SER A 219 6.02 9.74 -8.64
N PHE A 220 6.03 10.21 -7.39
CA PHE A 220 5.05 9.77 -6.37
C PHE A 220 3.61 10.18 -6.68
N ILE A 221 3.39 11.35 -7.28
CA ILE A 221 2.07 11.76 -7.75
C ILE A 221 1.53 10.75 -8.78
N PHE A 222 2.38 10.28 -9.70
CA PHE A 222 1.98 9.25 -10.67
C PHE A 222 1.75 7.89 -10.00
N LEU A 223 2.59 7.51 -9.05
CA LEU A 223 2.44 6.23 -8.33
C LEU A 223 1.17 6.18 -7.47
N SER A 224 0.71 7.34 -6.95
CA SER A 224 -0.47 7.45 -6.07
C SER A 224 -1.81 7.69 -6.79
N ASN A 225 -1.82 8.24 -8.01
CA ASN A 225 -3.07 8.68 -8.68
C ASN A 225 -3.93 7.57 -9.31
N ILE A 226 -3.53 6.29 -9.26
CA ILE A 226 -4.27 5.19 -9.93
C ILE A 226 -4.55 4.02 -8.96
N SER A 227 -4.43 4.24 -7.65
CA SER A 227 -4.75 3.25 -6.61
C SER A 227 -6.03 3.58 -5.87
#